data_AF-A0A1K1LFS6-F1
#
_entry.id   AF-A0A1K1LFS6-F1
#
_cell.length_a   1.000
_cell.length_b   1.000
_cell.length_c   1.000
_cell.angle_alpha   90.00
_cell.angle_beta   90.00
_cell.angle_gamma   90.00
#
_symmetry.space_group_name_H-M   'P 1'
#
loop_
_entity.id
_entity.type
_entity.pdbx_description
1 polymer ?
#
loop_
_entity_poly.entity_id
_entity_poly.type
_entity_poly.pdbx_seq_one_letter_code
_entity_poly.pdbx_strand_id
1 'polypeptide(L)' 'MCVICRRRFAKAALTRHVRDAHGNLTIDTPQTSPGRGWYLCDDPACAARFARFRPSRRRKGEK' A
#
# COMPACT_ATOMS: atom_id res chain seq x y z
N MET A 1 -8.12 -3.60 -4.45
CA MET A 1 -7.61 -3.07 -5.74
C MET A 1 -6.12 -2.82 -5.60
N CYS A 2 -5.30 -3.31 -6.52
CA CYS A 2 -3.86 -3.05 -6.50
C CYS A 2 -3.59 -1.57 -6.83
N VAL A 3 -2.68 -0.93 -6.10
CA VAL A 3 -2.33 0.47 -6.31
C VAL A 3 -1.45 0.68 -7.56
N ILE A 4 -0.77 -0.38 -8.03
CA ILE A 4 0.11 -0.33 -9.19
C ILE A 4 -0.66 -0.62 -10.48
N CYS A 5 -1.18 -1.83 -10.66
CA CYS A 5 -1.87 -2.21 -11.90
C CYS A 5 -3.34 -1.78 -11.95
N ARG A 6 -3.87 -1.20 -10.85
CA ARG A 6 -5.25 -0.69 -10.76
C ARG A 6 -6.33 -1.76 -11.04
N ARG A 7 -5.98 -3.05 -11.03
CA ARG A 7 -6.93 -4.16 -11.14
C ARG A 7 -7.60 -4.46 -9.79
N ARG A 8 -8.81 -5.02 -9.85
CA ARG A 8 -9.54 -5.52 -8.68
C ARG A 8 -9.10 -6.95 -8.38
N PHE A 9 -8.96 -7.25 -7.10
CA PHE A 9 -8.57 -8.55 -6.57
C PHE A 9 -9.38 -8.79 -5.30
N ALA A 10 -9.54 -10.06 -4.91
CA ALA A 10 -10.05 -10.41 -3.59
C ALA A 10 -9.20 -9.74 -2.50
N LYS A 11 -9.82 -9.34 -1.37
CA LYS A 11 -9.11 -8.68 -0.27
C LYS A 11 -7.98 -9.55 0.29
N ALA A 12 -8.17 -10.87 0.33
CA ALA A 12 -7.18 -11.83 0.80
C ALA A 12 -5.96 -11.95 -0.14
N ALA A 13 -6.12 -11.65 -1.43
CA ALA A 13 -5.03 -11.67 -2.42
C ALA A 13 -4.25 -10.33 -2.49
N LEU A 14 -4.50 -9.43 -1.55
CA LEU A 14 -3.86 -8.11 -1.52
C LEU A 14 -3.05 -7.93 -0.25
N THR A 15 -1.77 -7.66 -0.43
CA THR A 15 -0.86 -7.31 0.66
C THR A 15 -1.02 -5.83 0.99
N ARG A 16 -1.45 -5.53 2.21
CA ARG A 16 -1.53 -4.15 2.72
C ARG A 16 -0.14 -3.69 3.14
N HIS A 17 0.24 -2.52 2.65
CA HIS A 17 1.45 -1.81 3.09
C HIS A 17 1.03 -0.50 3.75
N VAL A 18 1.69 -0.13 4.84
CA VAL A 18 1.52 1.14 5.52
C VAL A 18 2.83 1.90 5.55
N ARG A 19 2.73 3.21 5.70
CA ARG A 19 3.90 4.04 5.90
C ARG A 19 4.14 4.21 7.39
N ASP A 20 5.32 3.82 7.86
CA ASP A 20 5.71 4.01 9.26
C ASP A 20 6.06 5.49 9.55
N ALA A 21 6.39 5.78 10.82
CA ALA A 21 6.78 7.12 11.26
C ALA A 21 8.10 7.62 10.63
N HIS A 22 9.00 6.70 10.25
CA HIS A 22 10.27 6.99 9.58
C HIS A 22 10.09 7.21 8.07
N GLY A 23 8.90 6.95 7.56
CA GLY A 23 8.53 7.14 6.18
C GLY A 23 8.77 5.92 5.29
N ASN A 24 9.12 4.76 5.84
CA ASN A 24 9.28 3.50 5.11
C ASN A 24 7.93 2.84 4.89
N LEU A 25 7.82 2.06 3.82
CA LEU A 25 6.66 1.19 3.59
C LEU A 25 6.91 -0.17 4.24
N THR A 26 6.04 -0.54 5.17
CA THR A 26 6.08 -1.84 5.85
C THR A 26 4.83 -2.64 5.50
N ILE A 27 4.96 -3.98 5.50
CA ILE A 27 3.82 -4.88 5.30
C ILE A 27 3.00 -4.89 6.59
N ASP A 28 1.71 -4.59 6.47
CA ASP A 28 0.76 -4.64 7.57
C ASP A 28 -0.19 -5.83 7.41
N THR A 29 0.35 -7.01 7.70
CA THR A 29 -0.40 -8.27 7.71
C THR A 29 -1.67 -8.23 8.55
N PRO A 30 -1.68 -7.68 9.80
CA PRO A 30 -2.91 -7.64 10.61
C PRO A 30 -3.94 -6.63 10.09
N GLN A 31 -3.54 -5.72 9.19
CA GLN A 31 -4.39 -4.65 8.65
C GLN A 31 -4.92 -3.68 9.72
N THR A 32 -4.27 -3.63 10.89
CA THR A 32 -4.65 -2.79 12.04
C THR A 32 -3.78 -1.54 12.16
N SER A 33 -2.66 -1.47 11.44
CA SER A 33 -1.73 -0.35 11.59
C SER A 33 -2.38 0.98 11.18
N PRO A 34 -2.20 2.04 11.97
CA PRO A 34 -2.82 3.33 11.71
C PRO A 34 -2.28 3.97 10.42
N GLY A 35 -3.08 4.83 9.81
CA GLY A 35 -2.71 5.58 8.61
C GLY A 35 -3.24 4.98 7.31
N ARG A 36 -2.77 5.55 6.19
CA ARG A 36 -3.21 5.14 4.84
C ARG A 36 -2.55 3.81 4.47
N GLY A 37 -3.37 2.85 4.05
CA GLY A 37 -2.91 1.58 3.49
C GLY A 37 -2.82 1.62 1.97
N TRP A 38 -1.81 0.97 1.41
CA TRP A 38 -1.66 0.71 -0.02
C TRP A 38 -1.69 -0.80 -0.26
N TYR A 39 -2.59 -1.24 -1.13
CA TYR A 39 -2.80 -2.65 -1.41
C TYR A 39 -2.05 -3.03 -2.69
N LEU A 40 -1.25 -4.09 -2.61
CA LEU A 40 -0.46 -4.62 -3.71
C LEU A 40 -0.92 -6.06 -4.00
N CYS A 41 -1.04 -6.43 -5.28
CA CYS A 41 -1.26 -7.83 -5.67
C CYS A 41 0.06 -8.61 -5.63
N ASP A 42 -0.03 -9.93 -5.71
CA ASP A 42 1.09 -10.88 -5.75
C ASP A 42 1.90 -10.88 -7.07
N ASP A 43 1.42 -10.18 -8.10
CA ASP A 43 2.13 -10.03 -9.37
C ASP A 43 3.56 -9.43 -9.17
N PRO A 44 4.63 -10.15 -9.56
CA PRO A 44 6.00 -9.70 -9.38
C PRO A 44 6.32 -8.40 -10.15
N ALA A 45 5.65 -8.15 -11.28
CA ALA A 45 5.80 -6.88 -12.01
C ALA A 45 5.22 -5.70 -11.22
N CYS A 46 4.18 -5.95 -10.42
CA CYS A 46 3.65 -4.94 -9.50
C CYS A 46 4.61 -4.72 -8.33
N ALA A 47 5.21 -5.77 -7.76
CA ALA A 47 6.20 -5.65 -6.69
C ALA A 47 7.44 -4.83 -7.11
N ALA A 48 7.99 -5.11 -8.30
CA ALA A 48 9.13 -4.37 -8.84
C ALA A 48 8.82 -2.87 -9.04
N ARG A 49 7.62 -2.53 -9.53
CA ARG A 49 7.18 -1.14 -9.66
C ARG A 49 6.88 -0.50 -8.29
N PHE A 50 6.37 -1.28 -7.34
CA PHE A 50 6.07 -0.81 -5.99
C PHE A 50 7.33 -0.41 -5.21
N ALA A 51 8.48 -1.05 -5.46
CA ALA A 51 9.75 -0.64 -4.87
C ALA A 51 10.13 0.82 -5.19
N ARG A 52 9.69 1.35 -6.34
CA ARG A 52 9.90 2.75 -6.75
C ARG A 52 8.68 3.63 -6.48
N PHE A 53 7.60 3.05 -5.99
CA PHE A 53 6.35 3.77 -5.74
C PHE A 53 6.51 4.69 -4.54
N ARG A 54 6.27 5.98 -4.77
CA ARG A 54 6.29 7.01 -3.72
C ARG A 54 4.86 7.36 -3.33
N PRO A 55 4.31 6.76 -2.27
CA PRO A 55 2.98 7.11 -1.82
C PRO A 55 2.92 8.58 -1.41
N SER A 56 1.99 9.31 -2.03
CA SER A 56 1.72 10.70 -1.67
C SER A 56 1.38 10.79 -0.18
N ARG A 57 1.97 11.73 0.55
CA ARG A 57 1.44 12.17 1.84
C ARG A 57 0.14 12.91 1.55
N ARG A 58 -1.01 12.22 1.54
CA ARG A 58 -2.24 12.99 1.74
C ARG A 58 -2.16 13.53 3.16
N ARG A 59 -2.09 14.86 3.30
CA ARG A 59 -2.35 15.52 4.59
C ARG A 59 -3.72 15.03 5.04
N LYS A 60 -3.80 14.46 6.24
CA LYS A 60 -5.07 14.10 6.86
C LYS A 60 -5.77 15.41 7.15
N GLY A 61 -6.84 15.72 6.42
CA GLY A 61 -7.79 16.81 6.67
C GLY A 61 -7.17 18.15 7.05
N GLU A 62 -6.89 18.99 6.07
CA GLU A 62 -7.07 20.43 6.29
C GLU A 62 -8.59 20.65 6.21
N LYS A 63 -9.22 20.83 7.38
CA LYS A 63 -10.51 21.48 7.54
C LYS A 63 -10.26 22.72 8.37
#